data_AF-A0A351Y670-F1
#
_entry.id   AF-A0A351Y670-F1
#
_cell.length_a   1.000
_cell.length_b   1.000
_cell.length_c   1.000
_cell.angle_alpha   90.00
_cell.angle_beta   90.00
_cell.angle_gamma   90.00
#
_symmetry.space_group_name_H-M   'P 1'
#
loop_
_entity.id
_entity.type
_entity.pdbx_description
1 polymer ?
#
loop_
_entity_poly.entity_id
_entity_poly.type
_entity_poly.pdbx_seq_one_letter_code
_entity_poly.pdbx_strand_id
1 'polypeptide(L)'
;MADKYVEIGEDTLRQFLEEVALLSDISENEKGDIDAVKLMTVHSSKGLEFPIVFVAGLEDNIFPLSNAMMEPKLLEEERRLMYVAITRAKDVLFLSHANSRMTR
;
A
#
# COMPACT_ATOMS: atom_id res chain seq x y z
N MET A 1 5.69 10.13 -20.44
CA MET A 1 5.47 8.70 -20.80
C MET A 1 4.24 8.57 -21.70
N ALA A 2 3.12 9.21 -21.36
CA ALA A 2 1.95 9.32 -22.26
C ALA A 2 2.24 10.03 -23.59
N ASP A 3 3.16 11.00 -23.61
CA ASP A 3 3.51 11.76 -24.83
C ASP A 3 4.17 10.92 -25.94
N LYS A 4 4.59 9.69 -25.63
CA LYS A 4 5.25 8.79 -26.60
C LYS A 4 4.26 8.04 -27.51
N TYR A 5 2.98 8.00 -27.14
CA TYR A 5 1.94 7.21 -27.81
C TYR A 5 0.86 8.08 -28.47
N VAL A 6 1.21 9.33 -28.83
CA VAL A 6 0.27 10.33 -29.39
C VAL A 6 -0.11 10.04 -30.85
N GLU A 7 0.52 9.08 -31.52
CA GLU A 7 0.09 8.66 -32.87
C GLU A 7 -0.96 7.54 -32.83
N ILE A 8 -2.11 7.83 -33.44
CA ILE A 8 -3.39 7.13 -33.29
C ILE A 8 -3.40 5.83 -34.13
N GLY A 9 -3.42 4.67 -33.47
CA GLY A 9 -3.73 3.37 -34.08
C GLY A 9 -4.09 2.31 -33.03
N GLU A 10 -4.99 1.37 -33.32
CA GLU A 10 -5.46 0.33 -32.37
C GLU A 10 -4.30 -0.48 -31.75
N ASP A 11 -3.25 -0.73 -32.51
CA ASP A 11 -2.05 -1.44 -32.03
C ASP A 11 -1.27 -0.66 -30.96
N THR A 12 -1.25 0.68 -31.02
CA THR A 12 -0.57 1.51 -30.01
C THR A 12 -1.31 1.52 -28.67
N LEU A 13 -2.64 1.54 -28.71
CA LEU A 13 -3.46 1.44 -27.49
C LEU A 13 -3.33 0.06 -26.86
N ARG A 14 -3.37 -1.00 -27.68
CA ARG A 14 -3.20 -2.37 -27.19
C ARG A 14 -1.83 -2.55 -26.54
N GLN A 15 -0.76 -2.08 -27.18
CA GLN A 15 0.59 -2.14 -26.63
C GLN A 15 0.71 -1.33 -25.32
N PHE A 16 0.10 -0.15 -25.26
CA PHE A 16 0.05 0.65 -24.03
C PHE A 16 -0.71 -0.05 -22.90
N LEU A 17 -1.86 -0.66 -23.19
CA LEU A 17 -2.65 -1.40 -22.20
C LEU A 17 -1.92 -2.67 -21.73
N GLU A 18 -1.21 -3.36 -22.62
CA GLU A 18 -0.35 -4.50 -22.26
C GLU A 18 0.80 -4.05 -21.34
N GLU A 19 1.48 -2.95 -21.67
CA GLU A 19 2.55 -2.37 -20.84
C GLU A 19 2.03 -1.92 -19.45
N VAL A 20 0.91 -1.21 -19.40
CA VAL A 20 0.28 -0.78 -18.13
C VAL A 20 -0.19 -1.97 -17.29
N ALA A 21 -0.70 -3.03 -17.91
CA ALA A 21 -1.08 -4.24 -17.19
C ALA A 21 0.14 -4.98 -16.59
N LEU A 22 1.31 -4.87 -17.21
CA LEU A 22 2.57 -5.46 -16.74
C LEU A 22 3.26 -4.61 -15.65
N LEU A 23 3.01 -3.30 -15.62
CA LEU A 23 3.47 -2.36 -14.59
C LEU A 23 2.70 -2.59 -13.26
N SER A 24 2.89 -3.75 -12.66
CA SER A 24 2.44 -4.05 -11.30
C SER A 24 3.58 -3.75 -10.32
N ASP A 25 3.34 -2.87 -9.34
CA ASP A 25 4.11 -2.52 -8.12
C ASP A 25 5.66 -2.37 -8.21
N ILE A 26 6.28 -2.49 -9.39
CA ILE A 26 7.73 -2.56 -9.61
C ILE A 26 8.35 -1.17 -9.91
N SER A 27 7.56 -0.10 -9.87
CA SER A 27 8.00 1.25 -10.26
C SER A 27 8.69 2.06 -9.16
N GLU A 28 9.14 1.43 -8.06
CA GLU A 28 10.05 2.10 -7.09
C GLU A 28 11.53 1.79 -7.34
N ASN A 29 11.89 0.72 -8.05
CA ASN A 29 13.28 0.28 -8.16
C ASN A 29 14.10 0.99 -9.27
N GLU A 30 13.46 1.69 -10.21
CA GLU A 30 14.18 2.33 -11.34
C GLU A 30 14.66 3.77 -11.05
N LYS A 31 14.15 4.40 -9.99
CA LYS A 31 14.67 5.66 -9.47
C LYS A 31 15.37 5.30 -8.17
N GLY A 32 16.70 5.14 -8.21
CA GLY A 32 17.51 4.74 -7.05
C GLY A 32 17.14 5.48 -5.77
N ASP A 33 17.43 4.88 -4.61
CA ASP A 33 16.95 5.24 -3.27
C ASP A 33 16.66 6.75 -3.11
N ILE A 34 15.41 7.12 -3.41
CA ILE A 34 14.95 8.49 -3.32
C ILE A 34 14.84 8.84 -1.84
N ASP A 35 15.50 9.90 -1.42
CA ASP A 35 15.39 10.43 -0.06
C ASP A 35 14.00 11.06 0.13
N ALA A 36 13.03 10.21 0.46
CA ALA A 36 11.62 10.55 0.56
C ALA A 36 10.89 9.62 1.53
N VAL A 37 9.74 10.10 2.04
CA VAL A 37 8.83 9.27 2.83
C VAL A 37 8.19 8.21 1.94
N LYS A 38 8.32 6.94 2.31
CA LYS A 38 7.68 5.83 1.60
C LYS A 38 6.26 5.61 2.14
N LEU A 39 5.26 5.76 1.27
CA LEU A 39 3.86 5.50 1.58
C LEU A 39 3.43 4.20 0.90
N MET A 40 2.96 3.24 1.67
CA MET A 40 2.61 1.91 1.18
C MET A 40 1.52 1.27 2.04
N THR A 41 0.94 0.18 1.54
CA THR A 41 0.04 -0.65 2.34
C THR A 41 0.83 -1.51 3.34
N VAL A 42 0.16 -1.99 4.40
CA VAL A 42 0.77 -2.92 5.36
C VAL A 42 1.28 -4.19 4.66
N HIS A 43 0.55 -4.69 3.67
CA HIS A 43 0.96 -5.87 2.89
C HIS A 43 2.27 -5.63 2.14
N SER A 44 2.39 -4.50 1.44
CA SER A 44 3.58 -4.14 0.66
C SER A 44 4.80 -3.91 1.56
N SER A 45 4.61 -3.60 2.84
CA SER A 45 5.71 -3.40 3.80
C SER A 45 6.42 -4.69 4.24
N LYS A 46 5.85 -5.86 3.93
CA LYS A 46 6.37 -7.15 4.39
C LYS A 46 7.81 -7.36 3.89
N GLY A 47 8.73 -7.65 4.83
CA GLY A 47 10.15 -7.85 4.53
C GLY A 47 10.98 -6.57 4.49
N LEU A 48 10.35 -5.40 4.60
CA LEU A 48 11.01 -4.10 4.75
C LEU A 48 11.07 -3.68 6.22
N GLU A 49 12.00 -2.79 6.57
CA GLU A 49 12.11 -2.23 7.92
C GLU A 49 12.60 -0.78 7.84
N PHE A 50 12.13 0.07 8.75
CA PHE A 50 12.43 1.50 8.79
C PHE A 50 12.75 1.97 10.20
N PRO A 51 13.65 2.96 10.38
CA PRO A 51 13.91 3.57 11.69
C PRO A 51 12.63 4.06 12.38
N ILE A 52 11.76 4.73 11.62
CA ILE A 52 10.52 5.33 12.10
C ILE A 52 9.36 4.89 11.20
N VAL A 53 8.27 4.41 11.81
CA VAL A 53 7.05 3.99 11.09
C VAL A 53 5.82 4.70 11.65
N PHE A 54 4.94 5.13 10.76
CA PHE A 54 3.61 5.63 11.09
C PHE A 54 2.56 4.66 10.57
N VAL A 55 1.74 4.12 11.46
CA VAL A 55 0.55 3.32 11.11
C VAL A 55 -0.67 4.20 11.36
N ALA A 56 -1.35 4.58 10.28
CA ALA A 56 -2.53 5.44 10.32
C ALA A 56 -3.80 4.64 10.04
N GLY A 57 -4.94 5.16 10.52
CA GLY A 57 -6.26 4.57 10.25
C GLY A 57 -6.53 3.30 11.06
N LEU A 58 -6.03 3.23 12.29
CA LEU A 58 -6.39 2.18 13.25
C LEU A 58 -7.78 2.42 13.81
N GLU A 59 -8.76 2.19 12.95
CA GLU A 59 -10.18 2.40 13.19
C GLU A 59 -10.93 1.14 12.80
N ASP A 60 -11.99 0.82 13.54
CA ASP A 60 -12.90 -0.27 13.19
C ASP A 60 -13.43 -0.07 11.76
N ASN A 61 -13.47 -1.15 10.98
CA ASN A 61 -13.84 -1.20 9.57
C ASN A 61 -12.78 -0.68 8.58
N ILE A 62 -11.66 -0.14 9.06
CA ILE A 62 -10.51 0.25 8.22
C ILE A 62 -9.34 -0.67 8.49
N PHE A 63 -8.97 -0.84 9.76
CA PHE A 63 -7.97 -1.79 10.18
C PHE A 63 -8.26 -2.20 11.64
N PRO A 64 -9.03 -3.29 11.86
CA PRO A 64 -9.39 -4.35 10.89
C PRO A 64 -10.43 -3.93 9.84
N LEU A 65 -10.31 -4.50 8.64
CA LEU A 65 -11.31 -4.35 7.58
C LEU A 65 -12.70 -4.85 8.02
N SER A 66 -13.76 -4.22 7.49
CA SER A 66 -15.16 -4.48 7.88
C SER A 66 -15.59 -5.94 7.75
N ASN A 67 -15.13 -6.64 6.71
CA ASN A 67 -15.42 -8.05 6.50
C ASN A 67 -14.75 -8.95 7.53
N ALA A 68 -13.58 -8.56 8.04
CA ALA A 68 -12.86 -9.32 9.05
C ALA A 68 -13.53 -9.25 10.42
N MET A 69 -14.30 -8.19 10.70
CA MET A 69 -15.03 -8.02 11.95
C MET A 69 -16.12 -9.08 12.18
N MET A 70 -16.66 -9.69 11.12
CA MET A 70 -17.74 -10.68 11.21
C MET A 70 -17.24 -12.13 11.22
N GLU A 71 -16.00 -12.37 10.79
CA GLU A 71 -15.43 -13.72 10.68
C GLU A 71 -14.16 -13.85 11.53
N PRO A 72 -14.16 -14.67 12.61
CA PRO A 72 -13.02 -14.79 13.51
C PRO A 72 -11.70 -15.16 12.82
N LYS A 73 -11.75 -15.98 11.76
CA LYS A 73 -10.55 -16.35 10.99
C LYS A 73 -9.93 -15.17 10.27
N LEU A 74 -10.75 -14.32 9.67
CA LEU A 74 -10.29 -13.11 8.98
C LEU A 74 -9.78 -12.07 9.98
N LEU A 75 -10.41 -11.96 11.16
CA LEU A 75 -9.91 -11.11 12.22
C LEU A 75 -8.50 -11.52 12.68
N GLU A 76 -8.23 -12.82 12.78
CA GLU A 76 -6.90 -13.33 13.08
C GLU A 76 -5.86 -13.04 11.97
N GLU A 77 -6.28 -12.98 10.71
CA GLU A 77 -5.40 -12.49 9.62
C GLU A 77 -5.09 -11.00 9.75
N GLU A 78 -6.10 -10.16 10.02
CA GLU A 78 -5.88 -8.72 10.26
C GLU A 78 -4.98 -8.48 11.48
N ARG A 79 -5.11 -9.31 12.53
CA ARG A 79 -4.19 -9.29 13.67
C ARG A 79 -2.75 -9.61 13.27
N ARG A 80 -2.54 -10.58 12.37
CA ARG A 80 -1.21 -10.88 11.81
C ARG A 80 -0.68 -9.71 10.98
N LEU A 81 -1.52 -9.04 10.21
CA LEU A 81 -1.13 -7.84 9.47
C LEU A 81 -0.71 -6.72 10.42
N MET A 82 -1.44 -6.51 11.52
CA MET A 82 -1.05 -5.51 12.52
C MET A 82 0.29 -5.86 13.17
N TYR A 83 0.54 -7.14 13.44
CA TYR A 83 1.85 -7.59 13.90
C TYR A 83 2.97 -7.29 12.89
N VAL A 84 2.73 -7.51 11.59
CA VAL A 84 3.68 -7.13 10.53
C VAL A 84 3.94 -5.63 10.57
N ALA A 85 2.90 -4.80 10.63
CA ALA A 85 3.03 -3.34 10.68
C ALA A 85 3.87 -2.86 11.87
N ILE A 86 3.61 -3.39 13.07
CA ILE A 86 4.37 -3.08 14.30
C ILE A 86 5.84 -3.44 14.14
N THR A 87 6.13 -4.62 13.58
CA THR A 87 7.50 -5.13 13.42
C THR A 87 8.27 -4.49 12.25
N ARG A 88 7.68 -3.54 11.52
CA ARG A 88 8.42 -2.77 10.50
C ARG A 88 9.27 -1.66 11.13
N ALA A 89 8.93 -1.21 12.34
CA ALA A 89 9.64 -0.14 13.05
C ALA A 89 10.88 -0.69 13.79
N LYS A 90 12.03 -0.03 13.60
CA LYS A 90 13.26 -0.36 14.36
C LYS A 90 13.36 0.43 15.66
N ASP A 91 13.10 1.73 15.60
CA ASP A 91 13.34 2.63 16.72
C ASP A 91 12.03 3.23 17.28
N VAL A 92 11.17 3.76 16.40
CA VAL A 92 9.95 4.45 16.81
C VAL A 92 8.75 4.05 15.95
N LEU A 93 7.64 3.72 16.63
CA LEU A 93 6.35 3.44 16.03
C LEU A 93 5.32 4.47 16.49
N PHE A 94 4.69 5.14 15.53
CA PHE A 94 3.55 6.01 15.78
C PHE A 94 2.27 5.34 15.30
N LEU A 95 1.25 5.31 16.15
CA LEU A 95 -0.07 4.77 15.87
C LEU A 95 -1.09 5.91 15.89
N SER A 96 -1.97 5.98 14.90
CA SER A 96 -3.01 7.01 14.87
C SER A 96 -4.39 6.48 14.45
N HIS A 97 -5.41 7.08 15.06
CA HIS A 97 -6.82 6.92 14.72
C HIS A 97 -7.45 8.32 14.54
N ALA A 98 -8.51 8.43 13.75
CA ALA A 98 -9.31 9.64 13.63
C ALA A 98 -10.60 9.53 14.44
N ASN A 99 -11.00 10.61 15.11
CA ASN A 99 -12.30 10.70 15.78
C ASN A 99 -13.47 10.78 14.79
N SER A 100 -13.22 11.25 13.57
CA SER A 100 -14.18 11.32 12.48
C SER A 100 -13.44 11.20 11.16
N ARG A 101 -13.98 10.38 10.25
CA ARG A 101 -13.43 10.18 8.90
C ARG A 101 -14.55 10.22 7.88
N MET A 102 -14.33 10.94 6.79
CA MET A 102 -15.21 10.91 5.62
C MET A 102 -14.90 9.64 4.82
N THR A 103 -15.80 8.66 4.88
CA THR A 103 -15.77 7.46 4.03
C THR A 103 -16.71 7.64 2.84
N ARG A 104 -16.36 7.05 1.69
CA ARG A 104 -17.05 7.24 0.42
C ARG A 104 -18.28 6.36 0.28
#